data_AF-A0A542SHR3-F1
#
_entry.id   AF-A0A542SHR3-F1
#
_cell.length_a   1.000
_cell.length_b   1.000
_cell.length_c   1.000
_cell.angle_alpha   90.00
_cell.angle_beta   90.00
_cell.angle_gamma   90.00
#
_symmetry.space_group_name_H-M   'P 1'
#
loop_
_entity.id
_entity.type
_entity.pdbx_description
1 polymer ?
#
loop_
_entity_poly.entity_id
_entity_poly.type
_entity_poly.pdbx_seq_one_letter_code
_entity_poly.pdbx_strand_id
1 'polypeptide(L)'
;MFKKQYLAIASALILTTTLIPTSSQAATGTKNLQAKYNNIKVIYNGAAVPTTIEPFIVNGTTYIPLRMMADVFSKDVAWDGTKYTITVKDKPNSQHASELAARDAQIRTLQGTIDSLNKQITDLKNSKSSRDDDDDVQDDLDDLEDQLDSDYDDYEDIEWKFTLSGDEDDIDVEIAVDKDEFEDEYDAMDDSDFEDLVEKVVEDIWDEFEDADIEGEIVDSSDDDDELWDFSADASDEEITFDGSVIN
;
A
#
# COMPACT_ATOMS: atom_id res chain seq x y z
N MET A 1 -27.27 -94.05 25.75
CA MET A 1 -26.82 -93.44 27.02
C MET A 1 -25.40 -92.92 26.82
N PHE A 2 -25.25 -91.66 26.40
CA PHE A 2 -23.98 -90.93 26.43
C PHE A 2 -24.31 -89.45 26.65
N LYS A 3 -23.78 -88.88 27.74
CA LYS A 3 -23.91 -87.46 28.10
C LYS A 3 -22.55 -86.78 27.85
N LYS A 4 -22.65 -85.44 27.77
CA LYS A 4 -21.61 -84.41 27.97
C LYS A 4 -20.92 -84.02 26.65
N GLN A 5 -20.69 -82.75 26.28
CA GLN A 5 -20.54 -81.50 27.04
C GLN A 5 -20.18 -80.33 26.08
N TYR A 6 -20.42 -79.07 26.50
CA TYR A 6 -19.74 -77.80 26.12
C TYR A 6 -19.83 -77.27 24.66
N LEU A 7 -20.40 -76.07 24.44
CA LEU A 7 -19.77 -74.73 24.41
C LEU A 7 -19.18 -74.38 23.02
N ALA A 8 -19.59 -73.22 22.46
CA ALA A 8 -18.75 -72.24 21.74
C ALA A 8 -19.30 -71.69 20.39
N ILE A 9 -19.53 -70.37 20.39
CA ILE A 9 -18.95 -69.35 19.49
C ILE A 9 -19.60 -69.06 18.10
N ALA A 10 -19.67 -67.75 17.83
CA ALA A 10 -19.69 -67.06 16.53
C ALA A 10 -21.05 -66.99 15.79
N SER A 11 -21.46 -65.89 15.14
CA SER A 11 -20.87 -64.57 14.93
C SER A 11 -21.85 -63.72 14.11
N ALA A 12 -21.87 -62.41 14.39
CA ALA A 12 -21.91 -61.28 13.45
C ALA A 12 -23.05 -61.06 12.41
N LEU A 13 -23.59 -59.82 12.47
CA LEU A 13 -24.05 -58.91 11.39
C LEU A 13 -25.13 -59.42 10.40
N ILE A 14 -26.22 -58.66 10.21
CA ILE A 14 -26.39 -57.66 9.12
C ILE A 14 -27.64 -56.81 9.47
N LEU A 15 -27.53 -55.48 9.65
CA LEU A 15 -27.82 -54.44 8.63
C LEU A 15 -29.22 -54.64 8.01
N THR A 16 -30.29 -53.87 8.26
CA THR A 16 -30.45 -52.43 8.03
C THR A 16 -31.83 -52.04 8.57
N THR A 17 -31.93 -51.22 9.63
CA THR A 17 -33.15 -50.47 9.88
C THR A 17 -33.00 -49.13 9.19
N THR A 18 -33.58 -49.03 8.01
CA THR A 18 -33.74 -47.79 7.26
C THR A 18 -34.37 -46.73 8.19
N LEU A 19 -33.63 -45.65 8.43
CA LEU A 19 -34.22 -44.39 8.86
C LEU A 19 -35.09 -43.89 7.69
N ILE A 20 -36.35 -44.32 7.66
CA ILE A 20 -37.36 -43.63 6.88
C ILE A 20 -37.50 -42.27 7.57
N PRO A 21 -37.21 -41.13 6.90
CA PRO A 21 -37.62 -39.85 7.43
C PRO A 21 -39.13 -39.93 7.57
N THR A 22 -39.61 -40.04 8.80
CA THR A 22 -41.02 -39.86 9.10
C THR A 22 -41.29 -38.39 8.79
N SER A 23 -41.75 -38.11 7.57
CA SER A 23 -42.57 -36.93 7.36
C SER A 23 -43.71 -37.08 8.35
N SER A 24 -43.66 -36.31 9.43
CA SER A 24 -44.72 -36.27 10.42
C SER A 24 -45.95 -35.75 9.68
N GLN A 25 -46.76 -36.66 9.15
CA GLN A 25 -48.06 -36.28 8.62
C GLN A 25 -48.84 -35.76 9.82
N ALA A 26 -49.15 -34.46 9.79
CA ALA A 26 -49.95 -33.83 10.81
C ALA A 26 -51.22 -34.67 11.01
N ALA A 27 -51.49 -35.06 12.26
CA ALA A 27 -52.69 -35.83 12.57
C ALA A 27 -53.92 -35.06 12.08
N THR A 28 -54.71 -35.68 11.20
CA THR A 28 -55.96 -35.11 10.72
C THR A 28 -57.06 -35.39 11.75
N GLY A 29 -57.64 -34.34 12.32
CA GLY A 29 -58.68 -34.46 13.33
C GLY A 29 -59.00 -33.11 13.97
N THR A 30 -60.25 -32.93 14.41
CA THR A 30 -60.66 -31.74 15.14
C THR A 30 -60.30 -31.91 16.61
N LYS A 31 -59.62 -30.92 17.19
CA LYS A 31 -59.33 -30.87 18.63
C LYS A 31 -59.94 -29.61 19.21
N ASN A 32 -60.68 -29.76 20.31
CA ASN A 32 -61.10 -28.62 21.11
C ASN A 32 -59.92 -28.16 21.96
N LEU A 33 -59.59 -26.87 21.89
CA LEU A 33 -58.53 -26.24 22.67
C LEU A 33 -59.16 -25.25 23.65
N GLN A 34 -58.67 -25.23 24.89
CA GLN A 34 -58.97 -24.15 25.84
C GLN A 34 -57.90 -23.07 25.70
N ALA A 35 -58.30 -21.87 25.27
CA ALA A 35 -57.43 -20.73 25.11
C ALA A 35 -57.59 -19.75 26.29
N LYS A 36 -56.47 -19.26 26.82
CA LYS A 36 -56.44 -18.19 27.84
C LYS A 36 -56.02 -16.86 27.19
N TYR A 37 -56.81 -15.82 27.40
CA TYR A 37 -56.54 -14.45 26.98
C TYR A 37 -56.12 -13.64 28.20
N ASN A 38 -54.87 -13.17 28.20
CA ASN A 38 -54.24 -12.48 29.35
C ASN A 38 -53.67 -11.11 28.96
N ASN A 39 -54.31 -10.40 28.01
CA ASN A 39 -53.84 -9.10 27.50
C ASN A 39 -52.36 -9.15 27.07
N ILE A 40 -52.02 -10.14 26.23
CA ILE A 40 -50.65 -10.42 25.81
C ILE A 40 -50.19 -9.32 24.84
N LYS A 41 -49.13 -8.61 25.21
CA LYS A 41 -48.54 -7.55 24.39
C LYS A 41 -47.36 -8.06 23.60
N VAL A 42 -47.29 -7.70 22.32
CA VAL A 42 -46.13 -7.97 21.46
C VAL A 42 -45.34 -6.69 21.28
N ILE A 43 -44.05 -6.73 21.61
CA ILE A 43 -43.13 -5.59 21.50
C ILE A 43 -42.04 -5.96 20.48
N TYR A 44 -41.83 -5.11 19.48
CA TYR A 44 -40.77 -5.23 18.49
C TYR A 44 -39.91 -3.96 18.53
N ASN A 45 -38.59 -4.12 18.76
CA ASN A 45 -37.65 -3.01 18.89
C ASN A 45 -38.12 -1.89 19.86
N GLY A 46 -38.73 -2.27 20.98
CA GLY A 46 -39.24 -1.34 21.99
C GLY A 46 -40.62 -0.73 21.68
N ALA A 47 -41.18 -0.95 20.49
CA ALA A 47 -42.50 -0.46 20.10
C ALA A 47 -43.58 -1.55 20.21
N ALA A 48 -44.78 -1.17 20.66
CA ALA A 48 -45.92 -2.09 20.71
C ALA A 48 -46.44 -2.39 19.29
N VAL A 49 -46.54 -3.66 18.94
CA VAL A 49 -47.12 -4.10 17.68
C VAL A 49 -48.65 -4.07 17.80
N PRO A 50 -49.38 -3.38 16.90
CA PRO A 50 -50.83 -3.39 16.89
C PRO A 50 -51.37 -4.82 16.70
N THR A 51 -52.30 -5.23 17.57
CA THR A 51 -52.90 -6.57 17.51
C THR A 51 -54.36 -6.48 17.09
N THR A 52 -54.68 -6.87 15.85
CA THR A 52 -56.07 -6.99 15.38
C THR A 52 -56.71 -8.30 15.83
N ILE A 53 -55.87 -9.33 16.02
CA ILE A 53 -56.24 -10.61 16.62
C ILE A 53 -55.33 -10.80 17.83
N GLU A 54 -55.92 -10.96 19.01
CA GLU A 54 -55.16 -11.08 20.26
C GLU A 54 -54.39 -12.41 20.32
N PRO A 55 -53.12 -12.40 20.73
CA PRO A 55 -52.41 -13.62 21.09
C PRO A 55 -53.07 -14.32 22.28
N PHE A 56 -52.96 -15.64 22.33
CA PHE A 56 -53.56 -16.45 23.39
C PHE A 56 -52.65 -17.59 23.82
N ILE A 57 -52.90 -18.17 25.00
CA ILE A 57 -52.11 -19.29 25.54
C ILE A 57 -52.94 -20.58 25.49
N VAL A 58 -52.37 -21.65 24.94
CA VAL A 58 -52.90 -23.02 25.00
C VAL A 58 -51.82 -23.93 25.58
N ASN A 59 -52.15 -24.68 26.64
CA ASN A 59 -51.25 -25.63 27.30
C ASN A 59 -49.87 -25.04 27.68
N GLY A 60 -49.83 -23.76 28.06
CA GLY A 60 -48.60 -23.05 28.42
C GLY A 60 -47.84 -22.44 27.25
N THR A 61 -48.26 -22.67 26.00
CA THR A 61 -47.65 -22.09 24.80
C THR A 61 -48.45 -20.87 24.33
N THR A 62 -47.77 -19.76 24.08
CA THR A 62 -48.36 -18.56 23.47
C THR A 62 -48.41 -18.70 21.96
N TYR A 63 -49.59 -18.49 21.38
CA TYR A 63 -49.82 -18.47 19.94
C TYR A 63 -50.02 -17.03 19.49
N ILE A 64 -49.20 -16.61 18.52
CA ILE A 64 -49.25 -15.27 17.93
C ILE A 64 -49.69 -15.41 16.47
N PRO A 65 -50.64 -14.59 15.99
CA PRO A 65 -51.04 -14.61 14.59
C PRO A 65 -49.84 -14.39 13.65
N LEU A 66 -49.57 -15.36 12.78
CA LEU A 66 -48.42 -15.29 11.88
C LEU A 66 -48.44 -14.06 10.96
N ARG A 67 -49.61 -13.70 10.42
CA ARG A 67 -49.76 -12.53 9.54
C ARG A 67 -49.38 -11.22 10.23
N MET A 68 -49.69 -11.10 11.53
CA MET A 68 -49.28 -9.94 12.33
C MET A 68 -47.75 -9.81 12.35
N MET A 69 -47.04 -10.93 12.57
CA MET A 69 -45.57 -10.92 12.58
C MET A 69 -44.98 -10.77 11.18
N ALA A 70 -45.67 -11.24 10.14
CA ALA A 70 -45.23 -11.04 8.77
C ALA A 70 -45.14 -9.57 8.39
N ASP A 71 -46.10 -8.74 8.80
CA ASP A 71 -46.06 -7.30 8.56
C ASP A 71 -44.89 -6.64 9.30
N VAL A 72 -44.65 -7.03 10.56
CA VAL A 72 -43.51 -6.56 11.35
C VAL A 72 -42.19 -6.88 10.66
N PHE A 73 -42.05 -8.07 10.08
CA PHE A 73 -40.83 -8.52 9.41
C PHE A 73 -40.78 -8.22 7.90
N SER A 74 -41.74 -7.44 7.39
CA SER A 74 -41.87 -7.13 5.96
C SER A 74 -41.85 -8.37 5.06
N LYS A 75 -42.60 -9.41 5.45
CA LYS A 75 -42.78 -10.66 4.70
C LYS A 75 -44.17 -10.75 4.10
N ASP A 76 -44.29 -11.48 3.00
CA ASP A 76 -45.56 -11.89 2.42
C ASP A 76 -45.95 -13.28 2.91
N VAL A 77 -47.20 -13.44 3.37
CA VAL A 77 -47.74 -14.73 3.82
C VAL A 77 -48.94 -15.16 2.98
N ALA A 78 -48.80 -16.32 2.35
CA ALA A 78 -49.85 -16.99 1.59
C ALA A 78 -50.29 -18.28 2.27
N TRP A 79 -51.60 -18.57 2.19
CA TRP A 79 -52.20 -19.81 2.66
C TRP A 79 -52.79 -20.57 1.48
N ASP A 80 -52.36 -21.82 1.29
CA ASP A 80 -52.98 -22.78 0.37
C ASP A 80 -53.85 -23.73 1.19
N GLY A 81 -55.17 -23.52 1.16
CA GLY A 81 -56.14 -24.32 1.90
C GLY A 81 -56.33 -25.74 1.35
N THR A 82 -55.93 -25.99 0.10
CA THR A 82 -56.03 -27.33 -0.51
C THR A 82 -54.86 -28.20 -0.06
N LYS A 83 -53.66 -27.63 0.01
CA LYS A 83 -52.43 -28.31 0.46
C LYS A 83 -52.15 -28.14 1.95
N TYR A 84 -53.01 -27.42 2.66
CA TYR A 84 -52.80 -27.03 4.06
C TYR A 84 -51.40 -26.46 4.31
N THR A 85 -50.93 -25.59 3.40
CA THR A 85 -49.56 -25.09 3.37
C THR A 85 -49.52 -23.58 3.56
N ILE A 86 -48.65 -23.12 4.47
CA ILE A 86 -48.32 -21.70 4.62
C ILE A 86 -47.00 -21.43 3.89
N THR A 87 -46.97 -20.40 3.05
CA THR A 87 -45.73 -19.92 2.40
C THR A 87 -45.41 -18.52 2.91
N VAL A 88 -44.17 -18.32 3.36
CA VAL A 88 -43.64 -17.02 3.79
C VAL A 88 -42.52 -16.61 2.82
N LYS A 89 -42.61 -15.42 2.23
CA LYS A 89 -41.62 -14.90 1.27
C LYS A 89 -41.12 -13.54 1.70
N ASP A 90 -39.88 -13.22 1.35
CA ASP A 90 -39.37 -11.86 1.43
C ASP A 90 -40.12 -10.95 0.44
N LYS A 91 -40.50 -9.76 0.90
CA LYS A 91 -40.96 -8.70 -0.02
C LYS A 91 -39.76 -8.21 -0.85
N PRO A 92 -39.95 -7.84 -2.13
CA PRO A 92 -38.90 -7.23 -2.92
C PRO A 92 -38.38 -5.98 -2.19
N ASN A 93 -37.10 -5.99 -1.82
CA ASN A 93 -36.50 -4.86 -1.13
C ASN A 93 -36.14 -3.77 -2.14
N SER A 94 -37.12 -2.93 -2.48
CA SER A 94 -36.95 -1.81 -3.42
C SER A 94 -35.88 -0.81 -2.99
N GLN A 95 -35.57 -0.75 -1.69
CA GLN A 95 -34.48 0.09 -1.17
C GLN A 95 -33.11 -0.47 -1.52
N HIS A 96 -32.92 -1.80 -1.47
CA HIS A 96 -31.64 -2.41 -1.87
C HIS A 96 -31.36 -2.20 -3.35
N ALA A 97 -32.38 -2.29 -4.22
CA ALA A 97 -32.20 -2.03 -5.65
C ALA A 97 -31.81 -0.57 -5.93
N SER A 98 -32.41 0.38 -5.19
CA SER A 98 -32.10 1.80 -5.31
C SER A 98 -30.70 2.12 -4.76
N GLU A 99 -30.30 1.46 -3.67
CA GLU A 99 -28.96 1.59 -3.10
C GLU A 99 -27.90 1.03 -4.04
N LEU A 100 -28.11 -0.15 -4.62
CA LEU A 100 -27.19 -0.73 -5.61
C LEU A 100 -27.01 0.20 -6.82
N ALA A 101 -28.10 0.76 -7.35
CA ALA A 101 -28.02 1.73 -8.45
C ALA A 101 -27.21 2.99 -8.08
N ALA A 102 -27.36 3.48 -6.84
CA ALA A 102 -26.58 4.62 -6.34
C ALA A 102 -25.09 4.26 -6.17
N ARG A 103 -24.77 3.06 -5.66
CA ARG A 103 -23.40 2.56 -5.55
C ARG A 103 -22.76 2.41 -6.93
N ASP A 104 -23.48 1.89 -7.91
CA ASP A 104 -22.99 1.75 -9.29
C ASP A 104 -22.73 3.12 -9.94
N ALA A 105 -23.60 4.11 -9.69
CA ALA A 105 -23.37 5.48 -10.15
C ALA A 105 -22.10 6.08 -9.51
N GLN A 106 -21.91 5.87 -8.21
CA GLN A 106 -20.71 6.32 -7.50
C GLN A 106 -19.44 5.65 -8.05
N ILE A 107 -19.48 4.35 -8.33
CA ILE A 107 -18.36 3.61 -8.93
C ILE A 107 -17.99 4.21 -10.29
N ARG A 108 -18.96 4.53 -11.16
CA ARG A 108 -18.67 5.17 -12.46
C ARG A 108 -18.02 6.54 -12.29
N THR A 109 -18.49 7.35 -11.35
CA THR A 109 -17.88 8.65 -11.05
C THR A 109 -16.45 8.51 -10.55
N LEU A 110 -16.19 7.54 -9.67
CA LEU A 110 -14.84 7.26 -9.17
C LEU A 110 -13.92 6.77 -10.29
N GLN A 111 -14.39 5.88 -11.16
CA GLN A 111 -13.65 5.43 -12.34
C GLN A 111 -13.26 6.60 -13.25
N GLY A 112 -14.21 7.50 -13.57
CA GLY A 112 -13.89 8.69 -14.36
C GLY A 112 -12.90 9.65 -13.68
N THR A 113 -12.94 9.72 -12.34
CA THR A 113 -11.96 10.51 -11.57
C THR A 113 -10.57 9.87 -11.65
N ILE A 114 -10.47 8.55 -11.52
CA ILE A 114 -9.21 7.80 -11.67
C ILE A 114 -8.63 8.02 -13.07
N ASP A 115 -9.45 7.94 -14.12
CA ASP A 115 -9.00 8.19 -15.50
C ASP A 115 -8.47 9.61 -15.67
N SER A 116 -9.16 10.61 -15.09
CA SER A 116 -8.72 11.99 -15.13
C SER A 116 -7.45 12.26 -14.32
N LEU A 117 -7.27 11.59 -13.18
CA LEU A 117 -6.07 11.69 -12.36
C LEU A 117 -4.88 11.00 -13.06
N ASN A 118 -5.08 9.83 -13.64
CA ASN A 118 -4.05 9.14 -14.42
C ASN A 118 -3.60 10.00 -15.60
N LYS A 119 -4.55 10.65 -16.30
CA LYS A 119 -4.20 11.60 -17.36
C LYS A 119 -3.36 12.77 -16.82
N GLN A 120 -3.76 13.37 -15.70
CA GLN A 120 -2.98 14.44 -15.06
C GLN A 120 -1.59 13.97 -14.64
N ILE A 121 -1.45 12.74 -14.13
CA ILE A 121 -0.15 12.15 -13.79
C ILE A 121 0.69 11.99 -15.04
N THR A 122 0.14 11.51 -16.15
CA THR A 122 0.85 11.43 -17.43
C THR A 122 1.27 12.82 -17.91
N ASP A 123 0.36 13.80 -17.88
CA ASP A 123 0.65 15.16 -18.30
C ASP A 123 1.73 15.80 -17.40
N LEU A 124 1.69 15.57 -16.09
CA LEU A 124 2.70 16.02 -15.13
C LEU A 124 4.05 15.33 -15.32
N LYS A 125 4.05 14.03 -15.59
CA LYS A 125 5.27 13.26 -15.91
C LYS A 125 5.89 13.76 -17.21
N ASN A 126 5.07 14.01 -18.22
CA ASN A 126 5.54 14.55 -19.48
C ASN A 126 6.02 16.00 -19.33
N SER A 127 5.38 16.82 -18.48
CA SER A 127 5.90 18.16 -18.15
C SER A 127 7.13 18.13 -17.24
N LYS A 128 7.37 17.02 -16.53
CA LYS A 128 8.61 16.79 -15.79
C LYS A 128 9.73 16.34 -16.74
N SER A 129 9.42 15.49 -17.72
CA SER A 129 10.26 15.10 -18.86
C SER A 129 10.28 16.16 -19.98
N SER A 130 10.08 17.43 -19.63
CA SER A 130 10.32 18.59 -20.50
C SER A 130 11.07 19.67 -19.70
N ARG A 131 11.63 19.27 -18.55
CA ARG A 131 12.78 19.88 -17.89
C ARG A 131 13.90 18.88 -18.15
N ASP A 132 14.31 18.80 -19.40
CA ASP A 132 15.40 17.91 -19.79
C ASP A 132 16.76 18.58 -19.45
N ASP A 133 16.77 19.82 -18.95
CA ASP A 133 18.00 20.56 -18.64
C ASP A 133 18.68 20.13 -17.30
N ASP A 134 17.95 19.58 -16.30
CA ASP A 134 18.56 19.14 -15.02
C ASP A 134 19.11 17.69 -15.08
N ASP A 135 18.55 16.82 -15.93
CA ASP A 135 19.03 15.44 -16.08
C ASP A 135 20.25 15.39 -17.03
N ASP A 136 20.35 16.31 -18.01
CA ASP A 136 21.51 16.40 -18.92
C ASP A 136 22.76 16.90 -18.15
N VAL A 137 22.64 17.94 -17.31
CA VAL A 137 23.79 18.47 -16.53
C VAL A 137 24.35 17.44 -15.55
N GLN A 138 23.49 16.65 -14.89
CA GLN A 138 23.99 15.59 -13.99
C GLN A 138 24.68 14.46 -14.78
N ASP A 139 24.16 14.09 -15.95
CA ASP A 139 24.83 13.09 -16.80
C ASP A 139 26.19 13.64 -17.29
N ASP A 140 26.30 14.93 -17.60
CA ASP A 140 27.54 15.59 -18.02
C ASP A 140 28.54 15.73 -16.85
N LEU A 141 28.07 16.04 -15.63
CA LEU A 141 28.89 16.04 -14.40
C LEU A 141 29.40 14.64 -14.04
N ASP A 142 28.56 13.62 -14.15
CA ASP A 142 28.94 12.22 -13.91
C ASP A 142 30.02 11.78 -14.94
N ASP A 143 29.85 12.15 -16.22
CA ASP A 143 30.84 11.87 -17.28
C ASP A 143 32.17 12.62 -17.03
N LEU A 144 32.12 13.85 -16.50
CA LEU A 144 33.30 14.65 -16.15
C LEU A 144 34.00 14.13 -14.89
N GLU A 145 33.26 13.69 -13.86
CA GLU A 145 33.83 13.02 -12.67
C GLU A 145 34.65 11.80 -13.09
N ASP A 146 34.07 10.94 -13.94
CA ASP A 146 34.76 9.77 -14.50
C ASP A 146 36.03 10.15 -15.30
N GLN A 147 36.03 11.31 -15.96
CA GLN A 147 37.20 11.83 -16.68
C GLN A 147 38.28 12.34 -15.73
N LEU A 148 37.93 13.15 -14.74
CA LEU A 148 38.87 13.69 -13.75
C LEU A 148 39.51 12.57 -12.93
N ASP A 149 38.72 11.59 -12.48
CA ASP A 149 39.23 10.36 -11.87
C ASP A 149 40.22 9.67 -12.82
N SER A 150 39.90 9.51 -14.10
CA SER A 150 40.81 8.83 -15.03
C SER A 150 42.08 9.61 -15.37
N ASP A 151 42.05 10.94 -15.35
CA ASP A 151 43.16 11.79 -15.79
C ASP A 151 44.11 12.13 -14.62
N TYR A 152 43.60 12.12 -13.38
CA TYR A 152 44.33 12.52 -12.18
C TYR A 152 44.35 11.47 -11.06
N ASP A 153 43.83 10.25 -11.24
CA ASP A 153 43.86 9.17 -10.22
C ASP A 153 45.26 8.85 -9.69
N ASP A 154 46.33 9.10 -10.44
CA ASP A 154 47.71 8.81 -10.02
C ASP A 154 48.61 10.05 -9.94
N TYR A 155 48.01 11.23 -9.84
CA TYR A 155 48.75 12.49 -9.77
C TYR A 155 49.71 12.53 -8.56
N GLU A 156 51.00 12.80 -8.85
CA GLU A 156 52.10 12.75 -7.88
C GLU A 156 52.20 11.42 -7.08
N ASP A 157 51.88 10.30 -7.74
CA ASP A 157 51.90 8.94 -7.16
C ASP A 157 50.89 8.75 -6.00
N ILE A 158 49.84 9.57 -5.92
CA ILE A 158 48.76 9.51 -4.91
C ILE A 158 47.43 9.14 -5.57
N GLU A 159 46.64 8.29 -4.91
CA GLU A 159 45.27 7.96 -5.37
C GLU A 159 44.30 9.09 -4.99
N TRP A 160 43.92 9.90 -5.97
CA TRP A 160 42.93 10.96 -5.83
C TRP A 160 41.55 10.49 -6.26
N LYS A 161 40.53 11.03 -5.61
CA LYS A 161 39.14 10.84 -6.01
C LYS A 161 38.43 12.17 -6.12
N PHE A 162 37.73 12.36 -7.21
CA PHE A 162 36.97 13.57 -7.50
C PHE A 162 35.48 13.31 -7.29
N THR A 163 34.74 14.32 -6.84
CA THR A 163 33.28 14.27 -6.76
C THR A 163 32.73 15.64 -7.11
N LEU A 164 31.85 15.66 -8.11
CA LEU A 164 31.28 16.89 -8.65
C LEU A 164 29.78 16.94 -8.36
N SER A 165 29.28 18.11 -7.99
CA SER A 165 27.85 18.36 -7.85
C SER A 165 27.52 19.81 -8.12
N GLY A 166 26.23 20.14 -8.28
CA GLY A 166 25.81 21.51 -8.57
C GLY A 166 24.90 21.59 -9.78
N ASP A 167 24.98 22.69 -10.51
CA ASP A 167 24.29 22.92 -11.78
C ASP A 167 25.22 23.55 -12.84
N GLU A 168 24.68 23.97 -13.98
CA GLU A 168 25.45 24.50 -15.11
C GLU A 168 26.18 25.83 -14.81
N ASP A 169 25.74 26.55 -13.77
CA ASP A 169 26.26 27.87 -13.39
C ASP A 169 27.10 27.81 -12.10
N ASP A 170 26.79 26.90 -11.16
CA ASP A 170 27.47 26.78 -9.86
C ASP A 170 27.89 25.31 -9.61
N ILE A 171 29.19 25.01 -9.54
CA ILE A 171 29.74 23.65 -9.36
C ILE A 171 30.53 23.53 -8.04
N ASP A 172 30.14 22.55 -7.22
CA ASP A 172 30.84 22.12 -6.00
C ASP A 172 31.79 20.95 -6.33
N VAL A 173 33.05 21.05 -5.89
CA VAL A 173 34.10 20.05 -6.16
C VAL A 173 34.74 19.54 -4.86
N GLU A 174 34.72 18.23 -4.65
CA GLU A 174 35.45 17.56 -3.56
C GLU A 174 36.62 16.75 -4.15
N ILE A 175 37.84 16.99 -3.68
CA ILE A 175 39.05 16.26 -4.03
C ILE A 175 39.51 15.48 -2.80
N ALA A 176 39.27 14.17 -2.78
CA ALA A 176 39.54 13.32 -1.64
C ALA A 176 40.87 12.56 -1.79
N VAL A 177 41.64 12.49 -0.70
CA VAL A 177 42.83 11.65 -0.56
C VAL A 177 42.73 10.81 0.73
N ASP A 178 43.25 9.58 0.70
CA ASP A 178 43.46 8.78 1.91
C ASP A 178 44.88 9.03 2.44
N LYS A 179 45.03 9.97 3.38
CA LYS A 179 46.36 10.31 3.91
C LYS A 179 46.96 9.20 4.77
N ASP A 180 46.14 8.32 5.34
CA ASP A 180 46.62 7.14 6.07
C ASP A 180 47.34 6.15 5.12
N GLU A 181 46.93 6.08 3.85
CA GLU A 181 47.57 5.23 2.83
C GLU A 181 48.74 5.92 2.11
N PHE A 182 48.63 7.22 1.84
CA PHE A 182 49.59 8.00 1.02
C PHE A 182 50.33 9.11 1.79
N GLU A 183 50.55 8.95 3.10
CA GLU A 183 51.18 9.96 3.98
C GLU A 183 52.52 10.46 3.44
N ASP A 184 53.41 9.56 3.01
CA ASP A 184 54.77 9.89 2.59
C ASP A 184 54.79 10.65 1.25
N GLU A 185 53.92 10.26 0.31
CA GLU A 185 53.73 10.90 -0.98
C GLU A 185 53.07 12.29 -0.83
N TYR A 186 52.01 12.37 -0.03
CA TYR A 186 51.33 13.63 0.27
C TYR A 186 52.27 14.65 0.94
N ASP A 187 53.04 14.23 1.95
CA ASP A 187 54.02 15.10 2.63
C ASP A 187 55.19 15.54 1.73
N ALA A 188 55.37 14.88 0.58
CA ALA A 188 56.40 15.25 -0.40
C ALA A 188 55.93 16.37 -1.35
N MET A 189 54.62 16.57 -1.50
CA MET A 189 54.04 17.64 -2.30
C MET A 189 54.26 19.00 -1.64
N ASP A 190 54.49 20.02 -2.46
CA ASP A 190 54.51 21.41 -2.02
C ASP A 190 53.29 22.19 -2.51
N ASP A 191 53.13 23.42 -2.01
CA ASP A 191 51.99 24.28 -2.36
C ASP A 191 51.78 24.38 -3.89
N SER A 192 52.87 24.39 -4.69
CA SER A 192 52.75 24.48 -6.15
C SER A 192 52.23 23.22 -6.81
N ASP A 193 52.48 22.04 -6.22
CA ASP A 193 51.92 20.79 -6.73
C ASP A 193 50.39 20.73 -6.53
N PHE A 194 49.88 21.31 -5.42
CA PHE A 194 48.45 21.45 -5.15
C PHE A 194 47.80 22.54 -6.03
N GLU A 195 48.45 23.69 -6.17
CA GLU A 195 48.02 24.76 -7.08
C GLU A 195 47.89 24.21 -8.51
N ASP A 196 48.90 23.47 -8.99
CA ASP A 196 48.91 22.84 -10.32
C ASP A 196 47.80 21.77 -10.48
N LEU A 197 47.38 21.09 -9.41
CA LEU A 197 46.26 20.13 -9.47
C LEU A 197 44.93 20.88 -9.60
N VAL A 198 44.71 21.88 -8.75
CA VAL A 198 43.49 22.69 -8.73
C VAL A 198 43.31 23.43 -10.04
N GLU A 199 44.37 24.03 -10.60
CA GLU A 199 44.30 24.70 -11.90
C GLU A 199 43.83 23.75 -13.00
N LYS A 200 44.40 22.53 -13.08
CA LYS A 200 44.02 21.55 -14.09
C LYS A 200 42.56 21.09 -13.96
N VAL A 201 42.12 20.82 -12.73
CA VAL A 201 40.74 20.40 -12.46
C VAL A 201 39.75 21.51 -12.84
N VAL A 202 40.04 22.75 -12.47
CA VAL A 202 39.21 23.92 -12.82
C VAL A 202 39.19 24.15 -14.34
N GLU A 203 40.33 24.03 -15.02
CA GLU A 203 40.40 24.15 -16.48
C GLU A 203 39.56 23.08 -17.19
N ASP A 204 39.61 21.82 -16.74
CA ASP A 204 38.81 20.74 -17.31
C ASP A 204 37.30 20.93 -17.05
N ILE A 205 36.93 21.49 -15.89
CA ILE A 205 35.53 21.85 -15.60
C ILE A 205 35.06 22.96 -16.52
N TRP A 206 35.83 24.03 -16.72
CA TRP A 206 35.47 25.12 -17.63
C TRP A 206 35.48 24.72 -19.11
N ASP A 207 36.20 23.67 -19.50
CA ASP A 207 36.15 23.13 -20.87
C ASP A 207 34.77 22.52 -21.20
N GLU A 208 34.04 22.02 -20.19
CA GLU A 208 32.66 21.51 -20.34
C GLU A 208 31.60 22.56 -19.92
N PHE A 209 31.84 23.26 -18.81
CA PHE A 209 30.95 24.25 -18.21
C PHE A 209 31.59 25.66 -18.22
N GLU A 210 31.62 26.29 -19.42
CA GLU A 210 32.37 27.53 -19.73
C GLU A 210 32.08 28.72 -18.78
N ASP A 211 30.86 28.82 -18.23
CA ASP A 211 30.42 29.96 -17.42
C ASP A 211 30.24 29.61 -15.92
N ALA A 212 30.68 28.42 -15.48
CA ALA A 212 30.42 27.94 -14.12
C ALA A 212 31.37 28.52 -13.06
N ASP A 213 30.80 29.08 -12.00
CA ASP A 213 31.55 29.41 -10.78
C ASP A 213 31.81 28.12 -9.98
N ILE A 214 33.00 27.99 -9.41
CA ILE A 214 33.45 26.76 -8.73
C ILE A 214 33.75 27.05 -7.26
N GLU A 215 33.18 26.25 -6.36
CA GLU A 215 33.59 26.15 -4.95
C GLU A 215 34.14 24.74 -4.70
N GLY A 216 35.30 24.61 -4.05
CA GLY A 216 35.86 23.28 -3.82
C GLY A 216 36.77 23.13 -2.62
N GLU A 217 36.95 21.88 -2.22
CA GLU A 217 37.75 21.48 -1.06
C GLU A 217 38.60 20.24 -1.35
N ILE A 218 39.80 20.21 -0.78
CA ILE A 218 40.64 19.01 -0.69
C ILE A 218 40.48 18.43 0.71
N VAL A 219 40.09 17.16 0.82
CA VAL A 219 39.74 16.52 2.09
C VAL A 219 40.53 15.26 2.36
N ASP A 220 40.78 14.98 3.65
CA ASP A 220 41.30 13.70 4.11
C ASP A 220 40.15 12.72 4.38
N SER A 221 39.90 11.84 3.42
CA SER A 221 38.86 10.81 3.51
C SER A 221 39.11 9.78 4.62
N SER A 222 40.32 9.72 5.17
CA SER A 222 40.67 8.83 6.28
C SER A 222 40.32 9.39 7.66
N ASP A 223 40.10 10.70 7.78
CA ASP A 223 39.81 11.41 9.05
C ASP A 223 38.47 12.18 9.04
N ASP A 224 37.38 11.47 8.74
CA ASP A 224 36.01 12.04 8.70
C ASP A 224 35.88 13.23 7.71
N ASP A 225 36.60 13.16 6.58
CA ASP A 225 36.63 14.19 5.53
C ASP A 225 37.13 15.56 6.07
N ASP A 226 38.24 15.55 6.83
CA ASP A 226 38.85 16.78 7.36
C ASP A 226 39.36 17.67 6.22
N GLU A 227 38.94 18.92 6.21
CA GLU A 227 39.29 19.92 5.21
C GLU A 227 40.79 20.25 5.30
N LEU A 228 41.52 19.96 4.23
CA LEU A 228 42.95 20.22 4.10
C LEU A 228 43.19 21.58 3.44
N TRP A 229 42.44 21.87 2.38
CA TRP A 229 42.57 23.08 1.56
C TRP A 229 41.22 23.48 0.97
N ASP A 230 40.98 24.78 0.84
CA ASP A 230 39.85 25.34 0.09
C ASP A 230 40.31 26.01 -1.20
N PHE A 231 39.44 25.99 -2.22
CA PHE A 231 39.63 26.75 -3.44
C PHE A 231 38.31 27.24 -4.03
N SER A 232 38.40 28.24 -4.89
CA SER A 232 37.26 28.77 -5.62
C SER A 232 37.71 29.35 -6.97
N ALA A 233 36.87 29.27 -7.98
CA ALA A 233 37.11 29.90 -9.28
C ALA A 233 35.90 30.73 -9.72
N ASP A 234 36.15 31.95 -10.22
CA ASP A 234 35.14 32.85 -10.79
C ASP A 234 35.29 32.85 -12.31
N ALA A 235 34.31 32.29 -13.02
CA ALA A 235 34.37 32.15 -14.49
C ALA A 235 34.36 33.51 -15.19
N SER A 236 33.76 34.54 -14.57
CA SER A 236 33.60 35.86 -15.19
C SER A 236 34.91 36.64 -15.27
N ASP A 237 35.78 36.45 -14.29
CA ASP A 237 37.12 37.06 -14.22
C ASP A 237 38.25 36.05 -14.55
N GLU A 238 37.90 34.78 -14.85
CA GLU A 238 38.83 33.66 -15.04
C GLU A 238 39.86 33.58 -13.89
N GLU A 239 39.44 33.88 -12.65
CA GLU A 239 40.32 33.99 -11.48
C GLU A 239 40.20 32.73 -10.61
N ILE A 240 41.34 32.07 -10.35
CA ILE A 240 41.40 30.89 -9.48
C ILE A 240 42.07 31.28 -8.16
N THR A 241 41.42 30.96 -7.05
CA THR A 241 41.90 31.20 -5.69
C THR A 241 42.09 29.87 -4.98
N PHE A 242 43.25 29.67 -4.36
CA PHE A 242 43.60 28.52 -3.52
C PHE A 242 44.11 29.01 -2.16
N ASP A 243 43.53 28.50 -1.06
CA ASP A 243 43.79 28.95 0.33
C ASP A 243 43.82 30.49 0.47
N GLY A 244 42.84 31.13 -0.15
CA GLY A 244 42.68 32.59 -0.15
C GLY A 244 43.73 33.39 -0.94
N SER A 245 44.54 32.75 -1.79
CA SER A 245 45.51 33.39 -2.69
C SER A 245 45.16 33.12 -4.16
N VAL A 246 45.25 34.14 -5.01
CA VAL A 246 45.06 33.99 -6.47
C VAL A 246 46.30 33.33 -7.07
N ILE A 247 46.11 32.28 -7.87
CA ILE A 247 47.19 31.42 -8.37
C ILE A 247 47.49 31.56 -9.88
N ASN A 248 46.56 32.13 -10.67
CA ASN A 248 46.69 32.32 -12.12
C ASN A 248 46.94 33.77 -12.60
#